data_AF-A0A1U7W5U1-F1
#
_entry.id   AF-A0A1U7W5U1-F1
#
_cell.length_a   1.000
_cell.length_b   1.000
_cell.length_c   1.000
_cell.angle_alpha   90.00
_cell.angle_beta   90.00
_cell.angle_gamma   90.00
#
_symmetry.space_group_name_H-M   'P 1'
#
loop_
_entity.id
_entity.type
_entity.pdbx_description
1 polymer ?
#
loop_
_entity_poly.entity_id
_entity_poly.type
_entity_poly.pdbx_seq_one_letter_code
_entity_poly.pdbx_strand_id
1 'polypeptide(L)'
;MSNDFLNSEEDAYLNTRNENNVSEMKVKLIEPSLEICDINLRKWNMNKSNGKTSSSYVLTTYWNAVSKRNALKIGTLVQLWAFRKGSELCFALVKL
;
A
#
# COMPACT_ATOMS: atom_id res chain seq x y z
N MET A 1 -13.28 8.30 -8.84
CA MET A 1 -13.54 7.15 -7.94
C MET A 1 -13.12 7.60 -6.56
N SER A 2 -14.05 7.56 -5.60
CA SER A 2 -13.70 7.81 -4.19
C SER A 2 -12.82 6.66 -3.72
N ASN A 3 -11.65 6.97 -3.15
CA ASN A 3 -10.79 5.96 -2.54
C ASN A 3 -11.27 5.72 -1.12
N ASP A 4 -12.31 4.89 -0.96
CA ASP A 4 -13.04 4.74 0.32
C ASP A 4 -12.21 4.08 1.45
N PHE A 5 -10.98 3.65 1.16
CA PHE A 5 -10.11 3.04 2.17
C PHE A 5 -9.24 4.04 2.93
N LEU A 6 -9.00 5.24 2.39
CA LEU A 6 -8.25 6.31 3.06
C LEU A 6 -9.19 7.35 3.62
N ASN A 7 -8.84 7.92 4.76
CA ASN A 7 -9.48 9.16 5.20
C ASN A 7 -8.84 10.37 4.48
N SER A 8 -9.47 11.54 4.59
CA SER A 8 -9.03 12.76 3.91
C SER A 8 -7.61 13.20 4.30
N GLU A 9 -7.22 13.02 5.56
CA GLU A 9 -5.89 13.39 6.06
C GLU A 9 -4.81 12.46 5.50
N GLU A 10 -5.08 11.15 5.46
CA GLU A 10 -4.17 10.15 4.90
C GLU A 10 -4.00 10.30 3.39
N ASP A 11 -5.08 10.54 2.64
CA ASP A 11 -4.95 10.80 1.21
C ASP A 11 -4.18 12.11 0.96
N ALA A 12 -4.50 13.18 1.69
CA ALA A 12 -3.76 14.44 1.59
C ALA A 12 -2.27 14.22 1.88
N TYR A 13 -1.94 13.50 2.95
CA TYR A 13 -0.57 13.17 3.33
C TYR A 13 0.15 12.37 2.23
N LEU A 14 -0.45 11.31 1.68
CA LEU A 14 0.14 10.50 0.62
C LEU A 14 0.29 11.25 -0.72
N ASN A 15 -0.43 12.35 -0.93
CA ASN A 15 -0.24 13.22 -2.09
C ASN A 15 0.91 14.24 -1.90
N THR A 16 1.47 14.39 -0.69
CA THR A 16 2.60 15.30 -0.45
C THR A 16 3.92 14.76 -0.99
N ARG A 17 4.83 15.67 -1.34
CA ARG A 17 6.18 15.36 -1.80
C ARG A 17 7.18 16.20 -1.01
N ASN A 18 8.22 15.57 -0.49
CA ASN A 18 9.38 16.24 0.09
C ASN A 18 10.54 16.12 -0.88
N GLU A 19 10.92 17.24 -1.48
CA GLU A 19 11.93 17.31 -2.55
C GLU A 19 11.61 16.33 -3.69
N ASN A 20 12.33 15.20 -3.72
CA ASN A 20 12.20 14.15 -4.73
C ASN A 20 11.43 12.91 -4.23
N ASN A 21 11.10 12.83 -2.93
CA ASN A 21 10.48 11.67 -2.33
C ASN A 21 8.98 11.87 -2.12
N VAL A 22 8.21 10.83 -2.46
CA VAL A 22 6.79 10.73 -2.13
C VAL A 22 6.67 10.35 -0.66
N SER A 23 5.76 10.99 0.07
CA SER A 23 5.48 10.66 1.46
C SER A 23 5.07 9.19 1.63
N GLU A 24 5.40 8.65 2.80
CA GLU A 24 5.18 7.25 3.13
C GLU A 24 4.44 7.10 4.45
N MET A 25 3.45 6.21 4.46
CA MET A 25 2.74 5.84 5.68
C MET A 25 3.16 4.44 6.09
N LYS A 26 3.66 4.29 7.32
CA LYS A 26 3.86 2.98 7.92
C LYS A 26 2.52 2.42 8.37
N VAL A 27 2.17 1.23 7.89
CA VAL A 27 0.91 0.53 8.19
C VAL A 27 1.21 -0.91 8.59
N LYS A 28 0.29 -1.53 9.34
CA LYS A 28 0.39 -2.95 9.67
C LYS A 28 -0.14 -3.81 8.51
N LEU A 29 0.53 -4.93 8.26
CA LEU A 29 0.10 -5.95 7.31
C LEU A 29 0.00 -7.30 8.04
N ILE A 30 -1.17 -7.92 7.98
CA ILE A 30 -1.36 -9.34 8.30
C ILE A 30 -1.02 -10.13 7.04
N GLU A 31 0.00 -10.99 7.13
CA GLU A 31 0.50 -11.80 6.04
C GLU A 31 -0.29 -13.11 5.88
N PRO A 32 -0.21 -13.79 4.71
CA PRO A 32 -0.78 -15.12 4.53
C PRO A 32 -0.29 -16.16 5.55
N SER A 33 0.94 -16.02 6.06
CA SER A 33 1.53 -16.85 7.11
C SER A 33 1.00 -16.54 8.52
N LEU A 34 0.06 -15.60 8.66
CA LEU A 34 -0.44 -15.04 9.93
C LEU A 34 0.58 -14.20 10.72
N GLU A 35 1.77 -13.96 10.16
CA GLU A 35 2.70 -12.97 10.72
C GLU A 35 2.15 -11.55 10.52
N ILE A 36 2.45 -10.67 11.47
CA ILE A 36 2.11 -9.25 11.39
C ILE A 36 3.40 -8.46 11.26
N CYS A 37 3.53 -7.66 10.20
CA CYS A 37 4.69 -6.80 9.99
C CYS A 37 4.30 -5.34 9.75
N ASP A 38 5.31 -4.46 9.84
CA ASP A 38 5.21 -3.09 9.34
C ASP A 38 5.56 -3.07 7.84
N ILE A 39 4.79 -2.31 7.06
CA ILE A 39 5.05 -2.06 5.64
C ILE A 39 4.75 -0.60 5.31
N ASN A 40 5.39 -0.07 4.27
CA ASN A 40 5.19 1.32 3.86
C ASN A 40 4.23 1.40 2.67
N LEU A 41 3.09 2.07 2.88
CA LEU A 41 2.17 2.49 1.84
C LEU A 41 2.63 3.82 1.24
N ARG A 42 2.68 3.90 -0.10
CA ARG A 42 2.91 5.16 -0.85
C ARG A 42 1.89 5.31 -1.97
N LYS A 43 1.68 6.54 -2.44
CA LYS A 43 0.86 6.84 -3.61
C LYS A 43 1.72 7.47 -4.71
N TRP A 44 1.99 6.73 -5.77
CA TRP A 44 2.79 7.22 -6.89
C TRP A 44 1.90 7.88 -7.93
N ASN A 45 2.06 9.19 -8.10
CA ASN A 45 1.41 9.96 -9.15
C ASN A 45 2.35 10.08 -10.36
N MET A 46 1.98 9.43 -11.46
CA MET A 46 2.73 9.43 -12.73
C MET A 46 2.03 10.33 -13.75
N ASN A 47 2.69 11.42 -14.10
CA ASN A 47 2.23 12.32 -15.16
C ASN A 47 2.52 11.70 -16.52
N LYS A 48 1.51 11.69 -17.39
CA LYS A 48 1.62 11.19 -18.76
C LYS A 48 1.79 12.37 -19.72
N SER A 49 2.40 12.10 -20.87
CA SER A 49 2.65 13.08 -21.92
C SER A 49 1.38 13.77 -22.45
N ASN A 50 0.22 13.14 -22.32
CA ASN A 50 -1.08 13.68 -22.71
C ASN A 50 -1.73 14.57 -21.63
N GLY A 51 -0.98 15.01 -20.62
CA GLY A 51 -1.47 15.86 -19.53
C GLY A 51 -2.32 15.14 -18.48
N LYS A 52 -2.58 13.83 -18.63
CA LYS A 52 -3.28 13.04 -17.61
C LYS A 52 -2.30 12.53 -16.55
N THR A 53 -2.76 12.42 -15.31
CA THR A 53 -2.03 11.77 -14.23
C THR A 53 -2.68 10.44 -13.88
N SER A 54 -1.89 9.37 -13.78
CA SER A 54 -2.33 8.11 -13.20
C SER A 54 -1.71 7.93 -11.82
N SER A 55 -2.50 7.46 -10.86
CA SER A 55 -2.04 7.18 -9.51
C SER A 55 -1.97 5.67 -9.28
N SER A 56 -0.99 5.22 -8.49
CA SER A 56 -0.90 3.84 -8.02
C SER A 56 -0.54 3.81 -6.54
N TYR A 57 -1.27 3.01 -5.77
CA TYR A 57 -0.90 2.71 -4.39
C TYR A 57 0.07 1.54 -4.37
N VAL A 58 1.16 1.68 -3.63
CA VAL A 58 2.24 0.69 -3.60
C VAL A 58 2.63 0.37 -2.16
N LEU A 59 2.80 -0.92 -1.87
CA LEU A 59 3.44 -1.41 -0.67
C LEU A 59 4.93 -1.62 -0.98
N THR A 60 5.80 -0.95 -0.24
CA THR A 60 7.22 -0.80 -0.63
C THR A 60 8.17 -1.43 0.38
N THR A 61 8.64 -0.66 1.37
CA THR A 61 9.61 -1.11 2.38
C THR A 61 9.19 -2.44 3.00
N TYR A 62 10.09 -3.43 3.03
CA TYR A 62 9.88 -4.81 3.50
C TYR A 62 9.02 -5.74 2.62
N TRP A 63 8.43 -5.28 1.51
CA TRP A 63 7.63 -6.12 0.62
C TRP A 63 8.37 -7.37 0.13
N ASN A 64 9.65 -7.25 -0.23
CA ASN A 64 10.44 -8.41 -0.66
C ASN A 64 10.58 -9.48 0.43
N ALA A 65 10.60 -9.10 1.71
CA ALA A 65 10.63 -10.04 2.82
C ALA A 65 9.29 -10.75 2.99
N VAL A 66 8.18 -10.00 2.91
CA VAL A 66 6.80 -10.55 2.89
C VAL A 66 6.65 -11.55 1.74
N SER A 67 7.07 -11.18 0.53
CA SER A 67 7.00 -12.04 -0.65
C SER A 67 7.77 -13.36 -0.45
N LYS A 68 8.96 -13.30 0.15
CA LYS A 68 9.77 -14.49 0.44
C LYS A 68 9.14 -15.38 1.50
N ARG A 69 8.72 -14.82 2.64
CA ARG A 69 8.09 -15.58 3.74
C ARG A 69 6.82 -16.30 3.30
N ASN A 70 6.04 -15.69 2.42
CA ASN A 70 4.75 -16.22 1.96
C ASN A 70 4.82 -16.98 0.63
N ALA A 71 6.04 -17.21 0.12
CA ALA A 71 6.30 -17.86 -1.16
C ALA A 71 5.40 -17.29 -2.29
N LEU A 72 5.32 -15.96 -2.38
CA LEU A 72 4.62 -15.26 -3.45
C LEU A 72 5.50 -15.26 -4.70
N LYS A 73 4.93 -15.73 -5.81
CA LYS A 73 5.59 -15.81 -7.13
C LYS A 73 4.67 -15.27 -8.22
N ILE A 74 5.22 -14.98 -9.39
CA ILE A 74 4.43 -14.61 -10.57
C ILE A 74 3.32 -15.64 -10.79
N GLY A 75 2.10 -15.16 -11.02
CA GLY A 75 0.89 -15.99 -11.15
C GLY A 75 0.22 -16.41 -9.84
N THR A 76 0.80 -16.06 -8.68
CA THR A 76 0.11 -16.27 -7.39
C THR A 76 -1.06 -15.31 -7.29
N LEU A 77 -2.27 -15.86 -7.13
CA LEU A 77 -3.45 -15.05 -6.88
C LEU A 77 -3.45 -14.61 -5.40
N VAL A 78 -3.56 -13.31 -5.19
CA VAL A 78 -3.66 -12.72 -3.85
C VAL A 78 -4.80 -11.73 -3.80
N GLN A 79 -5.39 -11.57 -2.63
CA GLN A 79 -6.32 -10.50 -2.30
C GLN A 79 -5.67 -9.61 -1.25
N LEU A 80 -5.72 -8.29 -1.47
CA LEU A 80 -5.29 -7.30 -0.50
C LEU A 80 -6.52 -6.58 0.03
N TRP A 81 -6.75 -6.70 1.33
CA TRP A 81 -7.86 -6.08 2.05
C TRP A 81 -7.35 -4.91 2.87
N ALA A 82 -8.04 -3.78 2.82
CA ALA A 82 -7.84 -2.66 3.73
C ALA A 82 -8.90 -2.72 4.84
N PHE A 83 -8.51 -2.48 6.09
CA PHE A 83 -9.43 -2.42 7.22
C PHE A 83 -8.94 -1.42 8.27
N ARG A 84 -9.81 -1.14 9.25
CA ARG A 84 -9.52 -0.21 10.35
C ARG A 84 -9.45 -0.93 11.68
N LYS A 85 -8.40 -0.66 12.45
CA LYS A 85 -8.30 -1.00 13.87
C LYS A 85 -8.40 0.30 14.67
N GLY A 86 -9.61 0.68 15.06
CA GLY A 86 -9.86 2.04 15.52
C GLY A 86 -9.70 3.03 14.36
N SER A 87 -8.86 4.05 14.51
CA SER A 87 -8.51 4.97 13.42
C SER A 87 -7.37 4.48 12.52
N GLU A 88 -6.60 3.48 12.97
CA GLU A 88 -5.40 3.02 12.26
C GLU A 88 -5.77 2.22 11.00
N LEU A 89 -5.17 2.60 9.86
CA LEU A 89 -5.23 1.81 8.62
C LEU A 89 -4.36 0.56 8.75
N CYS A 90 -4.94 -0.59 8.43
CA CYS A 90 -4.24 -1.86 8.37
C CYS A 90 -4.60 -2.61 7.09
N PHE A 91 -3.74 -3.55 6.71
CA PHE A 91 -3.96 -4.42 5.56
C PHE A 91 -3.91 -5.89 5.96
N ALA A 92 -4.66 -6.72 5.23
CA ALA A 92 -4.53 -8.16 5.26
C ALA A 92 -4.29 -8.68 3.85
N LEU A 93 -3.22 -9.45 3.67
CA LEU A 93 -2.91 -10.11 2.42
C LEU A 93 -3.31 -11.57 2.52
N VAL A 94 -4.22 -12.00 1.66
CA VAL A 94 -4.72 -13.38 1.59
C VAL A 94 -4.20 -14.01 0.31
N LYS A 95 -3.56 -15.17 0.43
CA LYS A 95 -3.15 -16.00 -0.71
C LYS A 95 -4.29 -16.98 -1.02
N LEU A 96 -4.74 -17.01 -2.27
CA LEU A 96 -5.83 -17.88 -2.74
C LEU A 96 -5.32 -19.19 -3.34
#